data_AF-R7XJK1-F1
#
_entry.id   AF-R7XJK1-F1
#
_cell.length_a   1.000
_cell.length_b   1.000
_cell.length_c   1.000
_cell.angle_alpha   90.00
_cell.angle_beta   90.00
_cell.angle_gamma   90.00
#
_symmetry.space_group_name_H-M   'P 1'
#
loop_
_entity.id
_entity.type
_entity.pdbx_description
1 polymer ?
#
loop_
_entity_poly.entity_id
_entity_poly.type
_entity_poly.pdbx_seq_one_letter_code
_entity_poly.pdbx_strand_id
1 'polypeptide(L)' 'MLAKQLTFLAGAEAAGIVLGARVLIILTSRADSVRARIGSCAIAVLLAHARRSAAAAAQV' A
#
# COMPACT_ATOMS: atom_id res chain seq x y z
N MET A 1 -16.04 11.35 -3.14
CA MET A 1 -15.01 10.48 -2.55
C MET A 1 -13.71 11.26 -2.37
N LEU A 2 -13.19 11.38 -1.15
CA LEU A 2 -11.98 12.17 -0.85
C LEU A 2 -10.75 11.76 -1.67
N ALA A 3 -10.45 10.46 -1.74
CA ALA A 3 -9.31 9.95 -2.52
C ALA A 3 -9.39 10.39 -4.00
N LYS A 4 -10.57 10.31 -4.62
CA LYS A 4 -10.76 10.79 -6.00
C LYS A 4 -10.57 12.31 -6.12
N GLN A 5 -11.03 13.11 -5.16
CA GLN A 5 -10.79 14.55 -5.21
C GLN A 5 -9.30 14.88 -5.11
N LEU A 6 -8.54 14.17 -4.26
CA LEU A 6 -7.10 14.37 -4.15
C LEU A 6 -6.36 13.97 -5.44
N THR A 7 -6.72 12.84 -6.04
CA THR A 7 -6.06 12.39 -7.27
C THR A 7 -6.43 13.21 -8.50
N PHE A 8 -7.71 13.56 -8.68
CA PHE A 8 -8.16 14.26 -9.90
C PHE A 8 -8.10 15.79 -9.82
N LEU A 9 -8.33 16.40 -8.64
CA LEU A 9 -8.32 17.86 -8.49
C LEU A 9 -7.02 18.39 -7.90
N ALA A 10 -6.38 17.64 -6.99
CA ALA A 10 -5.15 18.07 -6.34
C ALA A 10 -3.88 17.44 -6.93
N GLY A 11 -4.00 16.61 -7.97
CA GLY A 11 -2.86 15.97 -8.65
C GLY A 11 -2.07 15.00 -7.78
N ALA A 12 -2.67 14.48 -6.70
CA ALA A 12 -2.00 13.57 -5.79
C ALA A 12 -1.88 12.15 -6.38
N GLU A 13 -0.76 11.48 -6.11
CA GLU A 13 -0.60 10.05 -6.42
C GLU A 13 -1.21 9.19 -5.31
N ALA A 14 -1.90 8.13 -5.72
CA ALA A 14 -2.52 7.19 -4.80
C ALA A 14 -1.70 5.90 -4.70
N ALA A 15 -1.59 5.35 -3.50
CA ALA A 15 -1.04 4.01 -3.27
C ALA A 15 -1.81 3.37 -2.10
N GLY A 16 -2.02 2.06 -2.14
CA GLY A 16 -2.86 1.39 -1.15
C GLY A 16 -2.55 -0.08 -0.96
N ILE A 17 -2.91 -0.58 0.22
CA ILE A 17 -2.80 -1.98 0.60
C ILE A 17 -3.97 -2.35 1.52
N VAL A 18 -4.44 -3.60 1.45
CA VAL A 18 -5.49 -4.10 2.34
C VAL A 18 -4.88 -4.46 3.70
N LEU A 19 -5.49 -3.97 4.78
CA LEU A 19 -5.16 -4.33 6.15
C LEU A 19 -6.17 -5.34 6.71
N GLY A 20 -5.81 -6.02 7.80
CA GLY A 20 -6.67 -7.01 8.47
C GLY A 20 -6.65 -8.42 7.85
N ALA A 21 -6.11 -8.58 6.65
CA ALA A 21 -5.90 -9.90 6.03
C ALA A 21 -4.66 -10.62 6.60
N ARG A 22 -4.67 -11.96 6.54
CA ARG A 22 -3.53 -12.82 6.92
C ARG A 22 -2.28 -12.56 6.06
N VAL A 23 -2.49 -12.14 4.82
CA VAL A 23 -1.43 -11.83 3.84
C VAL A 23 -1.59 -10.41 3.33
N LEU A 24 -0.53 -9.86 2.73
CA LEU A 24 -0.56 -8.55 2.11
C LEU A 24 -1.22 -8.61 0.74
N ILE A 25 -2.25 -7.80 0.52
CA ILE A 25 -3.04 -7.79 -0.72
C ILE A 25 -3.07 -6.37 -1.28
N ILE A 26 -2.65 -6.23 -2.54
CA ILE A 26 -2.80 -5.00 -3.33
C ILE A 26 -4.00 -5.18 -4.25
N LEU A 27 -4.95 -4.26 -4.18
CA LEU A 27 -6.10 -4.23 -5.09
C LEU A 27 -5.83 -3.21 -6.19
N THR A 28 -5.62 -3.68 -7.40
CA THR A 28 -5.40 -2.81 -8.56
C THR A 28 -6.70 -2.45 -9.24
N SER A 29 -6.80 -1.23 -9.75
CA SER A 29 -7.87 -0.73 -10.62
C SER A 29 -7.36 -0.52 -12.03
N ARG A 30 -8.27 -0.62 -13.02
CA ARG A 30 -7.99 -0.21 -14.41
C ARG A 30 -7.55 1.26 -14.48
N ALA A 31 -8.05 2.10 -13.57
CA ALA A 31 -7.74 3.52 -13.53
C ALA A 31 -6.38 3.84 -12.88
N ASP A 32 -5.67 2.85 -12.34
CA ASP A 32 -4.41 3.10 -11.65
C ASP A 32 -3.29 3.42 -12.64
N SER A 33 -2.50 4.44 -12.30
CA SER A 33 -1.24 4.74 -12.98
C SER A 33 -0.19 3.66 -12.68
N VAL A 34 0.85 3.59 -13.51
CA VAL A 34 2.03 2.74 -13.21
C VAL A 34 2.64 3.12 -11.87
N ARG A 35 2.70 4.42 -11.56
CA ARG A 35 3.25 4.94 -10.31
C ARG A 35 2.41 4.52 -9.10
N ALA A 36 1.08 4.54 -9.21
CA ALA A 36 0.19 4.08 -8.16
C ALA A 36 0.39 2.59 -7.83
N ARG A 37 0.57 1.75 -8.86
CA ARG A 37 0.88 0.32 -8.68
C ARG A 37 2.23 0.10 -8.01
N ILE A 38 3.27 0.79 -8.46
CA ILE A 38 4.62 0.69 -7.86
C ILE A 38 4.61 1.20 -6.41
N GLY A 39 3.94 2.32 -6.13
CA GLY A 39 3.80 2.85 -4.78
C GLY A 39 3.10 1.85 -3.85
N SER A 40 2.07 1.18 -4.35
CA SER A 40 1.37 0.13 -3.59
C SER A 40 2.28 -1.08 -3.30
N CYS A 41 3.13 -1.47 -4.26
CA CYS A 41 4.18 -2.48 -4.03
C CYS A 41 5.21 -2.03 -2.99
N ALA A 42 5.64 -0.78 -3.02
CA ALA A 42 6.58 -0.23 -2.04
C ALA A 42 6.01 -0.29 -0.62
N ILE A 43 4.74 0.09 -0.44
CA ILE A 43 4.04 -0.07 0.85
C ILE A 43 4.05 -1.54 1.30
N ALA A 44 3.75 -2.48 0.39
CA ALA A 44 3.74 -3.91 0.72
C ALA A 44 5.13 -4.41 1.16
N VAL A 45 6.20 -4.00 0.47
CA VAL A 45 7.58 -4.38 0.83
C VAL A 45 7.96 -3.82 2.21
N LEU A 46 7.66 -2.54 2.47
CA LEU A 46 7.95 -1.90 3.75
C LEU A 46 7.18 -2.57 4.89
N LEU A 47 5.88 -2.85 4.70
CA LEU A 47 5.07 -3.52 5.70
C LEU A 47 5.52 -4.96 5.95
N ALA A 48 5.93 -5.69 4.90
CA ALA A 48 6.48 -7.03 5.03
C ALA A 48 7.78 -7.02 5.83
N HIS A 49 8.67 -6.05 5.56
CA HIS A 49 9.90 -5.88 6.32
C HIS A 49 9.60 -5.58 7.80
N ALA A 50 8.75 -4.59 8.08
CA ALA A 50 8.37 -4.23 9.45
C ALA A 50 7.77 -5.41 10.23
N ARG A 51 6.89 -6.22 9.60
CA ARG A 51 6.31 -7.42 10.24
C ARG A 51 7.36 -8.48 10.57
N ARG A 52 8.34 -8.71 9.70
CA ARG A 52 9.45 -9.65 9.99
C ARG A 52 10.33 -9.15 11.14
N SER A 53 10.66 -7.87 11.15
CA SER A 53 11.46 -7.27 12.22
C SER A 53 10.75 -7.31 13.56
N ALA A 54 9.44 -7.03 13.60
CA ALA A 54 8.64 -7.13 14.81
C ALA A 54 8.53 -8.58 15.31
N ALA A 55 8.35 -9.55 14.41
CA ALA A 55 8.32 -10.97 14.77
C ALA A 55 9.65 -11.44 15.37
N ALA A 56 10.79 -11.00 14.81
CA ALA A 56 12.11 -11.32 15.34
C ALA A 56 12.35 -10.68 16.73
N ALA A 57 11.91 -9.43 16.93
CA ALA A 57 12.04 -8.74 18.22
C ALA A 57 11.17 -9.39 19.32
N ALA A 58 10.01 -9.95 18.98
CA ALA A 58 9.12 -10.64 19.92
C ALA A 58 9.60 -12.05 20.32
N GLN A 59 10.66 -12.56 19.67
CA GLN A 59 11.27 -13.86 19.95
C GLN A 59 12.45 -13.77 20.94
N VAL A 60 12.84 -12.55 21.35
CA VAL A 60 13.89 -12.26 22.34
C VAL A 60 13.26 -11.88 23.67
#